data_AF-A0A9E1VS54-F1
#
_entry.id   AF-A0A9E1VS54-F1
#
_cell.length_a   1.000
_cell.length_b   1.000
_cell.length_c   1.000
_cell.angle_alpha   90.00
_cell.angle_beta   90.00
_cell.angle_gamma   90.00
#
_symmetry.space_group_name_H-M   'P 1'
#
loop_
_entity.id
_entity.type
_entity.pdbx_description
1 polymer ?
#
loop_
_entity_poly.entity_id
_entity_poly.type
_entity_poly.pdbx_seq_one_letter_code
_entity_poly.pdbx_strand_id
1 'polypeptide(L)' 'MTLKNKTHVYFMPGMCANSLIFERIKLNKNFIPHYLSWIPPLKNESLSKYVVRLSETIKHKDAIL' A
#
# COMPACT_ATOMS: atom_id res chain seq x y z
N MET A 1 -11.51 -27.28 8.13
CA MET A 1 -11.42 -26.34 7.00
C MET A 1 -10.53 -25.19 7.43
N THR A 2 -9.24 -25.24 7.11
CA THR A 2 -8.29 -24.18 7.45
C THR A 2 -8.68 -22.91 6.71
N LEU A 3 -8.97 -21.84 7.44
CA LEU A 3 -9.14 -20.51 6.87
C LEU A 3 -7.89 -20.20 6.04
N LYS A 4 -8.06 -20.10 4.73
CA LYS A 4 -6.99 -19.67 3.83
C LYS A 4 -6.69 -18.22 4.22
N ASN A 5 -5.59 -17.99 4.95
CA ASN A 5 -5.12 -16.64 5.24
C ASN A 5 -4.89 -15.95 3.89
N LYS A 6 -5.70 -14.94 3.59
CA LYS A 6 -5.56 -14.17 2.36
C LYS A 6 -4.31 -13.30 2.46
N THR A 7 -3.53 -13.22 1.39
CA THR A 7 -2.32 -12.40 1.33
C THR A 7 -2.67 -10.96 1.02
N HIS A 8 -2.24 -10.02 1.86
CA HIS A 8 -2.45 -8.60 1.63
C HIS A 8 -1.38 -8.04 0.70
N VAL A 9 -1.81 -7.36 -0.37
CA VAL A 9 -0.93 -6.75 -1.38
C VAL A 9 -1.21 -5.27 -1.41
N TYR A 10 -0.19 -4.47 -1.15
CA TYR A 10 -0.24 -3.03 -1.23
C TYR A 10 0.27 -2.56 -2.58
N PHE A 11 -0.40 -1.58 -3.15
CA PHE A 11 -0.01 -0.94 -4.40
C PHE A 11 0.33 0.52 -4.11
N MET A 12 1.58 0.90 -4.32
CA MET A 12 2.02 2.29 -4.23
C MET A 12 2.11 2.89 -5.63
N PRO A 13 1.28 3.90 -5.98
CA PRO A 13 1.42 4.57 -7.26
C PRO A 13 2.71 5.42 -7.28
N GLY A 14 3.26 5.63 -8.49
CA GLY A 14 4.32 6.61 -8.69
C GLY A 14 3.89 8.02 -8.27
N MET A 15 4.85 8.92 -8.07
CA MET A 15 4.60 10.28 -7.53
C MET A 15 3.57 11.10 -8.34
N CYS A 16 3.49 10.89 -9.65
CA CYS A 16 2.56 11.60 -10.55
C CYS A 16 1.30 10.79 -10.90
N ALA A 17 1.01 9.71 -10.18
CA ALA A 17 -0.10 8.81 -10.49
C ALA A 17 -1.00 8.58 -9.26
N ASN A 18 -2.25 8.23 -9.51
CA ASN A 18 -3.19 7.77 -8.48
C ASN A 18 -3.46 6.26 -8.65
N SER A 19 -4.26 5.69 -7.76
CA SER A 19 -4.55 4.26 -7.73
C SER A 19 -5.22 3.70 -8.99
N LEU A 20 -5.78 4.55 -9.87
CA LEU A 20 -6.44 4.10 -11.11
C LEU A 20 -5.47 3.40 -12.07
N ILE A 21 -4.16 3.65 -11.97
CA ILE A 21 -3.16 2.92 -12.78
C ILE A 21 -3.20 1.41 -12.56
N PHE A 22 -3.75 0.96 -11.43
CA PHE A 22 -3.87 -0.45 -11.07
C PHE A 22 -5.23 -1.06 -11.44
N GLU A 23 -6.17 -0.31 -12.02
CA GLU A 23 -7.56 -0.76 -12.27
C GLU A 23 -7.64 -2.03 -13.15
N ARG A 24 -6.63 -2.23 -14.01
CA ARG A 24 -6.54 -3.36 -14.93
C ARG A 24 -5.82 -4.57 -14.34
N ILE A 25 -5.23 -4.44 -13.16
CA ILE A 25 -4.58 -5.55 -12.45
C ILE A 25 -5.66 -6.39 -11.78
N LYS A 26 -5.73 -7.67 -12.17
CA LYS A 26 -6.67 -8.64 -11.59
C LYS A 26 -5.91 -9.66 -10.75
N LEU A 27 -6.17 -9.63 -9.44
CA LEU A 27 -5.62 -10.62 -8.52
C LEU A 27 -6.58 -11.81 -8.36
N ASN A 28 -6.02 -12.99 -8.07
CA ASN A 28 -6.84 -14.14 -7.72
C ASN A 28 -7.45 -13.97 -6.31
N LYS A 29 -8.44 -14.81 -5.97
CA LYS A 29 -9.22 -14.72 -4.72
C LYS A 29 -8.40 -14.88 -3.42
N ASN A 30 -7.13 -15.33 -3.51
CA ASN A 30 -6.26 -15.49 -2.36
C ASN A 30 -5.58 -14.18 -1.95
N PHE A 31 -5.67 -13.11 -2.77
CA PHE A 31 -5.06 -11.82 -2.48
C PHE A 31 -6.11 -10.75 -2.14
N ILE A 32 -5.73 -9.82 -1.27
CA ILE A 32 -6.51 -8.62 -0.94
C ILE A 32 -5.70 -7.39 -1.36
N PRO A 33 -6.13 -6.67 -2.41
CA PRO A 33 -5.46 -5.43 -2.82
C PRO A 33 -5.77 -4.29 -1.86
N HIS A 34 -4.75 -3.49 -1.56
CA HIS A 34 -4.84 -2.21 -0.86
C HIS A 34 -4.12 -1.16 -1.69
N TYR A 35 -4.70 0.02 -1.85
CA TYR A 35 -4.10 1.09 -2.63
C TYR A 35 -3.60 2.18 -1.70
N LEU A 36 -2.30 2.46 -1.76
CA LEU A 36 -1.69 3.52 -0.99
C LEU A 36 -1.83 4.85 -1.74
N SER A 37 -1.82 5.93 -0.97
CA SER A 37 -1.80 7.30 -1.48
C SER A 37 -0.65 8.05 -0.82
N TRP A 38 -0.01 8.93 -1.58
CA TRP A 38 0.94 9.88 -1.02
C TRP A 38 0.24 10.77 0.02
N ILE A 39 0.92 11.06 1.11
CA ILE A 39 0.44 11.98 2.15
C ILE A 39 1.15 13.33 2.00
N PRO A 40 0.54 14.44 2.43
CA PRO A 40 1.24 15.72 2.45
C PRO A 40 2.47 15.66 3.38
N PRO A 41 3.66 16.10 2.90
CA PRO A 41 4.84 16.21 3.75
C PRO A 41 4.65 17.33 4.78
N LEU A 42 5.31 17.19 5.94
CA LEU A 42 5.35 18.26 6.94
C LEU A 42 6.52 19.22 6.66
N LYS A 43 6.42 20.45 7.16
CA LYS A 43 7.48 21.46 7.00
C LYS A 43 8.78 20.96 7.64
N ASN A 44 9.90 21.06 6.90
CA ASN A 44 11.24 20.63 7.32
C ASN A 44 11.31 19.14 7.72
N GLU A 45 10.42 18.30 7.19
CA GLU A 45 10.44 16.87 7.43
C GLU A 45 11.54 16.18 6.61
N SER A 46 12.37 15.39 7.28
CA SER A 46 13.32 14.50 6.60
C SER A 46 12.57 13.38 5.87
N LEU A 47 13.09 12.93 4.74
CA LEU A 47 12.53 11.79 3.98
C LEU A 47 12.31 10.54 4.87
N SER A 48 13.23 10.22 5.77
CA SER A 48 13.08 9.06 6.67
C SER A 48 11.83 9.16 7.56
N LYS A 49 11.59 10.33 8.18
CA LYS A 49 10.39 10.58 8.98
C LYS A 49 9.11 10.53 8.14
N TYR A 50 9.16 11.09 6.93
CA TYR A 50 8.05 11.00 5.98
C TYR A 50 7.71 9.55 5.65
N VAL A 51 8.71 8.72 5.34
CA VAL A 51 8.53 7.30 5.02
C VAL A 51 7.99 6.51 6.21
N VAL A 52 8.44 6.81 7.44
CA VAL A 52 7.87 6.19 8.65
C VAL A 52 6.38 6.50 8.77
N ARG A 53 5.98 7.77 8.65
CA ARG A 53 4.55 8.14 8.67
C ARG A 53 3.75 7.51 7.54
N LEU A 54 4.29 7.47 6.33
CA LEU A 54 3.65 6.80 5.21
C LEU A 54 3.45 5.30 5.51
N SER A 55 4.45 4.65 6.11
CA SER A 55 4.40 3.22 6.43
C SER A 55 3.35 2.86 7.48
N GLU A 56 2.93 3.80 8.35
CA GLU A 56 1.85 3.59 9.33
C GLU A 56 0.49 3.28 8.65
N THR A 57 0.34 3.60 7.36
CA THR A 57 -0.84 3.24 6.57
C THR A 57 -0.88 1.76 6.17
N ILE A 58 0.25 1.04 6.30
CA ILE A 58 0.38 -0.40 6.06
C ILE A 58 0.03 -1.14 7.35
N LYS A 59 -1.20 -1.66 7.42
CA LYS A 59 -1.80 -2.21 8.66
C LYS A 59 -1.66 -3.72 8.83
N HIS A 60 -1.30 -4.43 7.76
CA HIS A 60 -1.30 -5.89 7.74
C HIS A 60 0.13 -6.41 7.89
N LYS A 61 0.33 -7.34 8.83
CA LYS A 61 1.59 -8.07 8.96
C LYS A 61 1.79 -9.00 7.76
N ASP A 62 3.04 -9.27 7.41
CA ASP A 62 3.45 -10.13 6.30
C ASP A 62 2.83 -9.74 4.94
N ALA A 63 2.52 -8.46 4.78
CA ALA A 63 2.00 -7.92 3.55
C ALA A 63 3.10 -7.76 2.49
N ILE A 64 2.70 -7.88 1.22
CA ILE A 64 3.58 -7.64 0.07
C ILE A 64 3.33 -6.22 -0.43
N LEU A 65 4.40 -5.52 -0.80
CA LEU A 65 4.37 -4.23 -1.50
C LEU A 65 4.95 -4.40 -2.91
#